data_AF-A0A2U9ILW9-F1
#
_entry.id   AF-A0A2U9ILW9-F1
#
_cell.length_a   1.000
_cell.length_b   1.000
_cell.length_c   1.000
_cell.angle_alpha   90.00
_cell.angle_beta   90.00
_cell.angle_gamma   90.00
#
_symmetry.space_group_name_H-M   'P 1'
#
loop_
_entity.id
_entity.type
_entity.pdbx_description
1 polymer ?
#
loop_
_entity_poly.entity_id
_entity_poly.type
_entity_poly.pdbx_seq_one_letter_code
_entity_poly.pdbx_strand_id
1 'polypeptide(L)'
;MISKEKISSIRKELDSLSESNLSVAEQGILSFLKEQIEKEENLLSEFENNINQKNYGDALTSFFQLIQRTNMMYTYVIQPSILAMLSNERISKLIQDTIDCIAQIISDIVILFKNNMKEMGLESLNININSNPPAISLSLAIKSG
;
A
#
# COMPACT_ATOMS: atom_id res chain seq x y z
N MET A 1 -9.80 -6.78 7.90
CA MET A 1 -9.95 -7.04 6.44
C MET A 1 -9.06 -8.21 6.03
N ILE A 2 -9.36 -8.97 4.96
CA ILE A 2 -8.49 -10.08 4.49
C ILE A 2 -7.07 -9.56 4.17
N SER A 3 -7.00 -8.36 3.59
CA SER A 3 -5.76 -7.66 3.28
C SER A 3 -4.86 -7.36 4.49
N LYS A 4 -5.43 -7.18 5.69
CA LYS A 4 -4.67 -6.94 6.93
C LYS A 4 -3.89 -8.17 7.37
N GLU A 5 -4.47 -9.35 7.25
CA GLU A 5 -3.78 -10.60 7.57
C GLU A 5 -2.65 -10.86 6.58
N LYS A 6 -2.88 -10.54 5.29
CA LYS A 6 -1.91 -10.73 4.23
C LYS A 6 -0.68 -9.83 4.40
N ILE A 7 -0.86 -8.54 4.68
CA ILE A 7 0.27 -7.62 4.89
C ILE A 7 1.11 -8.00 6.12
N SER A 8 0.47 -8.48 7.19
CA SER A 8 1.18 -9.02 8.37
C SER A 8 1.93 -10.31 8.10
N SER A 9 1.43 -11.15 7.19
CA SER A 9 2.19 -12.32 6.74
C SER A 9 3.45 -11.90 6.00
N ILE A 10 3.34 -10.95 5.07
CA ILE A 10 4.47 -10.45 4.29
C ILE A 10 5.53 -9.80 5.20
N ARG A 11 5.10 -9.02 6.20
CA ARG A 11 6.01 -8.46 7.21
C ARG A 11 6.81 -9.55 7.92
N LYS A 12 6.15 -10.60 8.40
CA LYS A 12 6.83 -11.73 9.07
C LYS A 12 7.82 -12.42 8.13
N GLU A 13 7.48 -12.57 6.86
CA GLU A 13 8.39 -13.15 5.87
C GLU A 13 9.61 -12.25 5.63
N LEU A 14 9.43 -10.93 5.53
CA LEU A 14 10.54 -9.97 5.43
C LEU A 14 11.43 -9.98 6.67
N ASP A 15 10.85 -10.06 7.86
CA ASP A 15 11.58 -10.12 9.13
C ASP A 15 12.38 -11.43 9.27
N SER A 16 11.94 -12.50 8.61
CA SER A 16 12.66 -13.78 8.58
C SER A 16 13.90 -13.79 7.67
N LEU A 17 14.08 -12.77 6.84
CA LEU A 17 15.24 -12.67 5.96
C LEU A 17 16.47 -12.18 6.73
N SER A 18 17.52 -13.01 6.75
CA SER A 18 18.83 -12.59 7.22
C SER A 18 19.52 -11.71 6.18
N GLU A 19 19.93 -10.51 6.59
CA GLU A 19 20.69 -9.57 5.78
C GLU A 19 22.11 -10.07 5.44
N SER A 20 22.61 -11.06 6.19
CA SER A 20 23.99 -11.56 6.07
C SER A 20 24.32 -12.20 4.71
N ASN A 21 23.32 -12.66 3.97
CA ASN A 21 23.49 -13.33 2.67
C ASN A 21 23.07 -12.44 1.48
N LEU A 22 22.80 -11.16 1.75
CA LEU A 22 22.34 -10.21 0.75
C LEU A 22 23.49 -9.26 0.37
N SER A 23 23.54 -8.87 -0.89
CA SER A 23 24.36 -7.73 -1.33
C SER A 23 23.89 -6.43 -0.65
N VAL A 24 24.76 -5.42 -0.62
CA VAL A 24 24.44 -4.10 -0.05
C VAL A 24 23.18 -3.50 -0.70
N ALA A 25 22.99 -3.71 -2.00
CA ALA A 25 21.80 -3.26 -2.72
C ALA A 25 20.53 -3.99 -2.24
N GLU A 26 20.59 -5.32 -2.11
CA GLU A 26 19.47 -6.14 -1.63
C GLU A 26 19.12 -5.82 -0.17
N GLN A 27 20.12 -5.51 0.68
CA GLN A 27 19.89 -5.03 2.05
C GLN A 27 19.15 -3.69 2.07
N GLY A 28 19.52 -2.77 1.17
CA GLY A 28 18.83 -1.49 1.00
C GLY A 28 17.36 -1.67 0.58
N ILE A 29 17.11 -2.56 -0.39
CA ILE A 29 15.75 -2.90 -0.85
C ILE A 29 14.93 -3.53 0.28
N LEU A 30 15.51 -4.50 1.01
CA LEU A 30 14.85 -5.16 2.12
C LEU A 30 14.49 -4.18 3.24
N SER A 31 15.42 -3.30 3.61
CA SER A 31 15.20 -2.27 4.63
C SER A 31 14.09 -1.30 4.23
N PHE A 32 14.10 -0.86 2.97
CA PHE A 32 13.06 0.00 2.42
C PHE A 32 11.68 -0.69 2.48
N LEU A 33 11.58 -1.94 2.03
CA LEU A 33 10.31 -2.69 2.05
C LEU A 33 9.78 -2.89 3.46
N LYS A 34 10.64 -3.28 4.42
CA LYS A 34 10.25 -3.43 5.83
C LYS A 34 9.65 -2.14 6.39
N GLU A 35 10.32 -1.00 6.15
CA GLU A 35 9.84 0.31 6.60
C GLU A 35 8.49 0.68 5.95
N GLN A 36 8.33 0.44 4.64
CA GLN A 36 7.07 0.79 3.97
C GLN A 36 5.93 -0.10 4.43
N ILE A 37 6.13 -1.41 4.58
CA ILE A 37 5.10 -2.34 5.02
C ILE A 37 4.64 -2.03 6.44
N GLU A 38 5.57 -1.77 7.38
CA GLU A 38 5.19 -1.37 8.74
C GLU A 38 4.31 -0.11 8.74
N LYS A 39 4.65 0.87 7.90
CA LYS A 39 3.88 2.10 7.81
C LYS A 39 2.51 1.88 7.17
N GLU A 40 2.41 1.02 6.15
CA GLU A 40 1.11 0.66 5.56
C GLU A 40 0.22 -0.13 6.53
N GLU A 41 0.78 -1.03 7.34
CA GLU A 41 0.02 -1.73 8.39
C GLU A 41 -0.59 -0.77 9.41
N ASN A 42 0.20 0.21 9.85
CA ASN A 42 -0.24 1.22 10.80
C ASN A 42 -1.38 2.05 10.20
N LEU A 43 -1.20 2.55 8.97
CA LEU A 43 -2.22 3.34 8.27
C LEU A 43 -3.50 2.53 7.98
N LEU A 44 -3.38 1.25 7.64
CA LEU A 44 -4.53 0.38 7.44
C LEU A 44 -5.30 0.18 8.75
N SER A 45 -4.60 0.04 9.87
CA SER A 45 -5.22 -0.08 11.19
C SER A 45 -5.90 1.21 11.63
N GLU A 46 -5.28 2.37 11.38
CA GLU A 46 -5.90 3.69 11.60
C GLU A 46 -7.14 3.87 10.72
N PHE A 47 -7.06 3.51 9.44
CA PHE A 47 -8.17 3.55 8.51
C PHE A 47 -9.35 2.71 9.01
N GLU A 48 -9.13 1.44 9.36
CA GLU A 48 -10.17 0.55 9.88
C GLU A 48 -10.82 1.13 11.14
N ASN A 49 -10.01 1.64 12.07
CA ASN A 49 -10.52 2.25 13.31
C ASN A 49 -11.38 3.49 13.02
N ASN A 50 -10.91 4.36 12.12
CA ASN A 50 -11.62 5.59 11.75
C ASN A 50 -12.93 5.31 11.02
N ILE A 51 -12.96 4.31 10.13
CA ILE A 51 -14.21 3.86 9.49
C ILE A 51 -15.20 3.33 10.53
N ASN A 52 -14.76 2.48 11.45
CA ASN A 52 -15.62 1.90 12.50
C ASN A 52 -16.17 2.96 13.46
N GLN A 53 -15.38 3.98 13.75
CA GLN A 53 -15.78 5.12 14.59
C GLN A 53 -16.57 6.20 13.83
N LYS A 54 -16.77 6.04 12.51
CA LYS A 54 -17.38 7.03 11.61
C LYS A 54 -16.61 8.36 11.53
N ASN A 55 -15.31 8.34 11.83
CA ASN A 55 -14.39 9.47 11.65
C ASN A 55 -13.91 9.51 10.20
N TYR A 56 -14.82 9.79 9.27
CA TYR A 56 -14.59 9.63 7.84
C TYR A 56 -13.51 10.56 7.26
N GLY A 57 -13.32 11.75 7.83
CA GLY A 57 -12.25 12.66 7.43
C GLY A 57 -10.86 12.10 7.72
N ASP A 58 -10.69 11.49 8.90
CA ASP A 58 -9.43 10.84 9.28
C ASP A 58 -9.22 9.54 8.49
N ALA A 59 -10.29 8.78 8.21
CA ALA A 59 -10.21 7.62 7.32
C ALA A 59 -9.75 8.01 5.89
N LEU A 60 -10.25 9.11 5.34
CA LEU A 60 -9.80 9.63 4.05
C LEU A 60 -8.32 10.04 4.09
N THR A 61 -7.88 10.64 5.20
CA THR A 61 -6.48 11.02 5.41
C THR A 61 -5.56 9.79 5.41
N SER A 62 -5.90 8.75 6.18
CA SER A 62 -5.14 7.48 6.19
C SER A 62 -5.10 6.86 4.79
N PHE A 63 -6.20 6.92 4.04
CA PHE A 63 -6.23 6.41 2.67
C PHE A 63 -5.33 7.19 1.70
N PHE A 64 -5.33 8.52 1.73
CA PHE A 64 -4.44 9.30 0.87
C PHE A 64 -2.97 9.00 1.18
N GLN A 65 -2.64 8.83 2.45
CA GLN A 65 -1.29 8.45 2.86
C GLN A 65 -0.92 7.05 2.36
N LEU A 66 -1.84 6.09 2.40
CA LEU A 66 -1.64 4.76 1.79
C LEU A 66 -1.33 4.88 0.30
N ILE A 67 -2.17 5.60 -0.47
CA ILE A 67 -1.94 5.81 -1.92
C ILE A 67 -0.59 6.47 -2.20
N GLN A 68 -0.23 7.51 -1.43
CA GLN A 68 1.06 8.18 -1.60
C GLN A 68 2.24 7.22 -1.37
N ARG A 69 2.16 6.37 -0.34
CA ARG A 69 3.19 5.37 -0.04
C ARG A 69 3.28 4.28 -1.09
N THR A 70 2.15 3.77 -1.54
CA THR A 70 2.09 2.82 -2.66
C THR A 70 2.78 3.39 -3.90
N ASN A 71 2.48 4.64 -4.26
CA ASN A 71 3.13 5.30 -5.41
C ASN A 71 4.64 5.49 -5.21
N MET A 72 5.07 5.81 -3.99
CA MET A 72 6.50 5.90 -3.65
C MET A 72 7.19 4.54 -3.81
N MET A 73 6.56 3.45 -3.36
CA MET A 73 7.08 2.10 -3.55
C MET A 73 7.15 1.71 -5.01
N TYR A 74 6.12 1.95 -5.80
CA TYR A 74 6.15 1.74 -7.25
C TYR A 74 7.31 2.48 -7.88
N THR A 75 7.47 3.77 -7.58
CA THR A 75 8.55 4.60 -8.10
C THR A 75 9.94 4.08 -7.73
N TYR A 76 10.09 3.48 -6.54
CA TYR A 76 11.36 2.92 -6.09
C TYR A 76 11.66 1.56 -6.73
N VAL A 77 10.70 0.63 -6.68
CA VAL A 77 10.88 -0.76 -7.11
C VAL A 77 11.07 -0.87 -8.63
N ILE A 78 10.40 -0.04 -9.42
CA ILE A 78 10.48 -0.10 -10.89
C ILE A 78 11.74 0.54 -11.46
N GLN A 79 12.59 1.15 -10.63
CA GLN A 79 13.81 1.79 -11.12
C GLN A 79 14.67 0.74 -11.83
N PRO A 80 15.20 1.01 -13.05
CA PRO A 80 15.97 0.04 -13.80
C PRO A 80 17.15 -0.55 -13.02
N SER A 81 17.78 0.26 -12.17
CA SER A 81 18.85 -0.18 -11.27
C SER A 81 18.37 -1.21 -10.25
N ILE A 82 17.19 -1.00 -9.65
CA ILE A 82 16.60 -1.93 -8.68
C ILE A 82 16.19 -3.22 -9.38
N LEU A 83 15.50 -3.13 -10.52
CA LEU A 83 15.10 -4.31 -11.29
C LEU A 83 16.30 -5.15 -11.74
N ALA A 84 17.39 -4.50 -12.17
CA ALA A 84 18.63 -5.19 -12.53
C ALA A 84 19.33 -5.87 -11.35
N MET A 85 19.04 -5.45 -10.11
CA MET A 85 19.58 -6.01 -8.87
C MET A 85 18.70 -7.13 -8.30
N LEU A 86 17.50 -7.36 -8.85
CA LEU A 86 16.61 -8.46 -8.44
C LEU A 86 17.05 -9.81 -9.06
N SER A 87 18.25 -10.27 -8.72
CA SER A 87 18.73 -11.62 -9.07
C SER A 87 18.26 -12.70 -8.10
N ASN A 88 17.86 -12.31 -6.88
CA ASN A 88 17.39 -13.24 -5.86
C ASN A 88 15.88 -13.49 -5.98
N GLU A 89 15.51 -14.72 -6.33
CA GLU A 89 14.12 -15.13 -6.51
C GLU A 89 13.24 -14.86 -5.27
N ARG A 90 13.81 -14.97 -4.07
CA ARG A 90 13.05 -14.76 -2.82
C ARG A 90 12.73 -13.29 -2.60
N ILE A 91 13.67 -12.38 -2.86
CA ILE A 91 13.41 -10.93 -2.78
C ILE A 91 12.45 -10.49 -3.88
N SER A 92 12.68 -10.96 -5.11
CA SER A 92 11.80 -10.67 -6.25
C SER A 92 10.35 -11.11 -5.97
N LYS A 93 10.17 -12.32 -5.42
CA LYS A 93 8.85 -12.81 -4.99
C LYS A 93 8.23 -11.92 -3.92
N LEU A 94 8.98 -11.56 -2.87
CA LEU A 94 8.46 -10.72 -1.79
C LEU A 94 8.03 -9.34 -2.28
N ILE A 95 8.74 -8.76 -3.24
CA ILE A 95 8.35 -7.51 -3.89
C ILE A 95 7.02 -7.68 -4.63
N GLN A 96 6.86 -8.75 -5.41
CA GLN A 96 5.63 -9.03 -6.13
C GLN A 96 4.46 -9.25 -5.15
N ASP A 97 4.66 -10.07 -4.13
CA ASP A 97 3.66 -10.34 -3.09
C ASP A 97 3.25 -9.05 -2.35
N THR A 98 4.21 -8.15 -2.11
CA THR A 98 3.96 -6.82 -1.52
C THR A 98 3.09 -5.97 -2.44
N ILE A 99 3.45 -5.85 -3.72
CA ILE A 99 2.68 -5.10 -4.72
C ILE A 99 1.25 -5.63 -4.83
N ASP A 100 1.08 -6.95 -4.91
CA ASP A 100 -0.23 -7.60 -4.99
C ASP A 100 -1.06 -7.37 -3.73
N CYS A 101 -0.43 -7.39 -2.55
CA CYS A 101 -1.10 -7.10 -1.29
C CYS A 101 -1.58 -5.65 -1.22
N ILE A 102 -0.76 -4.70 -1.68
CA ILE A 102 -1.10 -3.28 -1.72
C ILE A 102 -2.29 -3.03 -2.66
N ALA A 103 -2.28 -3.63 -3.85
CA ALA A 103 -3.39 -3.53 -4.78
C ALA A 103 -4.70 -4.07 -4.17
N GLN A 104 -4.61 -5.15 -3.39
CA GLN A 104 -5.76 -5.70 -2.65
C GLN A 104 -6.23 -4.76 -1.52
N ILE A 105 -5.31 -4.19 -0.73
CA ILE A 105 -5.62 -3.21 0.32
C ILE A 105 -6.42 -2.06 -0.26
N ILE A 106 -5.94 -1.47 -1.35
CA ILE A 106 -6.60 -0.35 -2.01
C ILE A 106 -7.97 -0.77 -2.51
N SER A 107 -8.10 -1.94 -3.14
CA SER A 107 -9.38 -2.46 -3.60
C SER A 107 -10.39 -2.61 -2.46
N ASP A 108 -9.97 -3.18 -1.32
CA ASP A 108 -10.83 -3.36 -0.15
C ASP A 108 -11.27 -2.01 0.45
N ILE A 109 -10.35 -1.04 0.56
CA ILE A 109 -10.65 0.31 1.06
C ILE A 109 -11.67 1.01 0.15
N VAL A 110 -11.53 0.86 -1.17
CA VAL A 110 -12.45 1.47 -2.14
C VAL A 110 -13.84 0.90 -2.03
N ILE A 111 -13.97 -0.40 -1.81
CA ILE A 111 -15.26 -1.05 -1.56
C ILE A 111 -15.88 -0.47 -0.28
N LEU A 112 -15.10 -0.34 0.80
CA LEU A 112 -15.57 0.25 2.05
C LEU A 112 -16.03 1.69 1.86
N PHE A 113 -15.28 2.52 1.12
CA PHE A 113 -15.72 3.87 0.80
C PHE A 113 -17.00 3.88 -0.01
N LYS A 114 -17.10 3.09 -1.09
CA LYS A 114 -18.32 3.01 -1.90
C LYS A 114 -19.55 2.64 -1.07
N ASN A 115 -19.39 1.76 -0.09
CA ASN A 115 -20.47 1.36 0.81
C ASN A 115 -20.88 2.48 1.79
N ASN A 116 -19.98 3.39 2.12
CA ASN A 116 -20.20 4.46 3.11
C ASN A 116 -20.30 5.87 2.49
N MET A 117 -20.15 6.02 1.17
CA MET A 117 -20.02 7.30 0.46
C MET A 117 -21.06 8.35 0.87
N LYS A 118 -22.33 7.95 1.05
CA LYS A 118 -23.42 8.86 1.47
C LYS A 118 -23.19 9.44 2.85
N GLU A 119 -22.80 8.61 3.82
CA GLU A 119 -22.51 9.03 5.21
C GLU A 119 -21.27 9.93 5.27
N MET A 120 -20.38 9.78 4.30
CA MET A 120 -19.16 10.57 4.17
C MET A 120 -19.33 11.92 3.47
N GLY A 121 -20.53 12.21 2.94
CA GLY A 121 -20.74 13.41 2.12
C GLY A 121 -20.02 13.36 0.76
N LEU A 122 -19.68 12.17 0.28
CA LEU A 122 -19.02 11.96 -1.02
C LEU A 122 -20.06 11.69 -2.11
N GLU A 123 -19.94 12.42 -3.22
CA GLU A 123 -20.75 12.20 -4.42
C GLU A 123 -20.11 11.15 -5.33
N SER A 124 -18.79 11.18 -5.45
CA SER A 124 -18.03 10.19 -6.20
C SER A 124 -16.61 10.01 -5.67
N LEU A 125 -16.10 8.80 -5.84
CA LEU A 125 -14.71 8.43 -5.66
C LEU A 125 -14.25 7.71 -6.94
N ASN A 126 -13.33 8.33 -7.68
CA ASN A 126 -12.72 7.74 -8.88
C ASN A 126 -11.26 7.40 -8.58
N ILE A 127 -10.86 6.18 -8.95
CA ILE A 127 -9.48 5.72 -8.80
C ILE A 127 -9.03 5.16 -10.12
N ASN A 128 -7.89 5.66 -10.60
CA ASN A 128 -7.26 5.20 -11.81
C ASN A 128 -5.90 4.62 -11.48
N ILE A 129 -5.64 3.42 -11.99
CA ILE A 129 -4.36 2.73 -11.90
C ILE A 129 -3.70 2.85 -13.27
N ASN A 130 -2.57 3.55 -13.32
CA ASN A 130 -1.70 3.63 -14.48
C ASN A 130 -0.65 2.52 -14.38
N SER A 131 -0.32 1.89 -15.50
CA SER A 131 0.65 0.78 -15.52
C SER A 131 2.05 1.20 -15.98
N ASN A 132 2.22 2.40 -16.54
CA ASN A 132 3.50 2.85 -17.06
C ASN A 132 3.68 4.40 -17.04
N PRO A 133 4.43 4.95 -16.07
CA PRO A 133 4.93 4.26 -14.87
C PRO A 133 3.75 3.83 -13.96
N PRO A 134 3.87 2.72 -13.20
CA PRO A 134 2.89 2.32 -12.21
C PRO A 134 2.57 3.45 -11.22
N ALA A 135 1.31 3.87 -11.19
CA ALA A 135 0.85 4.92 -10.28
C ALA A 135 -0.66 4.83 -10.06
N ILE A 136 -1.11 5.23 -8.89
CA ILE A 136 -2.52 5.30 -8.52
C ILE A 136 -2.88 6.76 -8.33
N SER A 137 -3.86 7.20 -9.09
CA SER A 137 -4.44 8.53 -8.98
C SER A 137 -5.86 8.43 -8.49
N LEU A 138 -6.27 9.43 -7.72
CA LEU A 138 -7.55 9.46 -7.05
C LEU A 138 -8.21 10.83 -7.25
N SER A 139 -9.51 10.82 -7.54
CA SER A 139 -10.35 12.00 -7.58
C SER A 139 -11.59 11.78 -6.71
N LEU A 140 -11.96 12.83 -5.97
CA LEU A 140 -13.12 12.84 -5.09
C LEU A 140 -13.99 14.03 -5.44
N ALA A 141 -15.30 13.79 -5.51
CA ALA A 141 -16.30 14.84 -5.49
C ALA A 141 -16.96 14.84 -4.11
N ILE A 142 -16.83 15.96 -3.39
CA ILE A 142 -17.47 16.17 -2.10
C ILE A 142 -18.72 17.00 -2.34
N LYS A 143 -19.84 16.59 -1.73
CA LYS A 143 -21.08 17.34 -1.81
C LYS A 143 -20.86 18.72 -1.19
N SER A 144 -20.92 19.76 -2.01
CA SER A 144 -20.92 21.13 -1.52
C SER A 144 -22.26 21.35 -0.81
N GLY A 145 -22.22 21.67 0.48
CA GLY A 145 -23.40 21.95 1.30
C GLY A 145 -24.20 23.13 0.76
#